data_AF-A0A7C3JC19-F1
#
_entry.id   AF-A0A7C3JC19-F1
#
_cell.length_a   1.000
_cell.length_b   1.000
_cell.length_c   1.000
_cell.angle_alpha   90.00
_cell.angle_beta   90.00
_cell.angle_gamma   90.00
#
_symmetry.space_group_name_H-M   'P 1'
#
loop_
_entity.id
_entity.type
_entity.pdbx_description
1 polymer ?
#
loop_
_entity_poly.entity_id
_entity_poly.type
_entity_poly.pdbx_seq_one_letter_code
_entity_poly.pdbx_strand_id
1 'polypeptide(L)'
;MNAKAVNAINRSIHSQFPELQGVKPKIHLQASAKGDLSPNGAAYLLIYQHKVNMPYGKTLSVCVRVVADSSGKIFKISYSR
;
A
#
# COMPACT_ATOMS: atom_id res chain seq x y z
N MET A 1 -8.73 9.16 5.05
CA MET A 1 -9.14 8.56 3.75
C MET A 1 -10.42 7.78 3.94
N ASN A 2 -11.34 7.79 2.96
CA ASN A 2 -12.63 7.08 3.06
C ASN A 2 -12.50 5.59 2.65
N ALA A 3 -13.35 4.72 3.20
CA ALA A 3 -13.39 3.28 2.93
C ALA A 3 -13.52 2.95 1.43
N LYS A 4 -14.28 3.75 0.66
CA LYS A 4 -14.40 3.57 -0.80
C LYS A 4 -13.05 3.69 -1.53
N ALA A 5 -12.24 4.67 -1.14
CA ALA A 5 -10.90 4.88 -1.69
C ALA A 5 -9.95 3.74 -1.30
N VAL A 6 -10.02 3.27 -0.03
CA VAL A 6 -9.24 2.11 0.44
C VAL A 6 -9.58 0.87 -0.39
N ASN A 7 -10.86 0.62 -0.66
CA ASN A 7 -11.30 -0.55 -1.43
C ASN A 7 -10.84 -0.50 -2.89
N ALA A 8 -10.85 0.68 -3.51
CA ALA A 8 -10.32 0.85 -4.86
C ALA A 8 -8.82 0.55 -4.92
N ILE A 9 -8.04 1.06 -3.95
CA ILE A 9 -6.61 0.78 -3.85
C ILE A 9 -6.37 -0.72 -3.60
N ASN A 10 -7.10 -1.33 -2.65
CA ASN A 10 -6.99 -2.76 -2.35
C ASN A 10 -7.20 -3.60 -3.62
N ARG A 11 -8.24 -3.31 -4.41
CA ARG A 11 -8.51 -4.03 -5.65
C ARG A 11 -7.34 -3.93 -6.64
N SER A 12 -6.76 -2.74 -6.78
CA SER A 12 -5.60 -2.52 -7.65
C SER A 12 -4.37 -3.29 -7.15
N ILE A 13 -4.08 -3.23 -5.85
CA ILE A 13 -2.93 -3.91 -5.24
C ILE A 13 -3.08 -5.42 -5.26
N HIS A 14 -4.25 -5.96 -4.92
CA HIS A 14 -4.51 -7.41 -4.95
C HIS A 14 -4.46 -7.98 -6.37
N SER A 15 -4.72 -7.16 -7.39
CA SER A 15 -4.55 -7.56 -8.80
C SER A 15 -3.09 -7.61 -9.23
N GLN A 16 -2.22 -6.76 -8.68
CA GLN A 16 -0.78 -6.73 -9.01
C GLN A 16 0.05 -7.67 -8.12
N PHE A 17 -0.40 -7.89 -6.89
CA PHE A 17 0.26 -8.70 -5.86
C PHE A 17 -0.76 -9.72 -5.31
N PRO A 18 -1.02 -10.82 -6.04
CA PRO A 18 -1.96 -11.84 -5.60
C PRO A 18 -1.65 -12.42 -4.22
N GLU A 19 -0.37 -12.45 -3.82
CA GLU A 19 0.07 -12.87 -2.49
C GLU A 19 -0.46 -11.98 -1.34
N LEU A 20 -0.96 -10.78 -1.67
CA LEU A 20 -1.57 -9.86 -0.71
C LEU A 20 -3.10 -9.95 -0.68
N GLN A 21 -3.72 -10.88 -1.40
CA GLN A 21 -5.18 -11.04 -1.37
C GLN A 21 -5.68 -11.23 0.08
N GLY A 22 -6.69 -10.45 0.46
CA GLY A 22 -7.24 -10.44 1.82
C GLY A 22 -6.40 -9.69 2.86
N VAL A 23 -5.17 -9.27 2.53
CA VAL A 23 -4.34 -8.45 3.43
C VAL A 23 -4.87 -7.03 3.46
N LYS A 24 -5.19 -6.55 4.67
CA LYS A 24 -5.60 -5.16 4.91
C LYS A 24 -4.36 -4.28 5.13
N PRO A 25 -4.26 -3.11 4.47
CA PRO A 25 -3.14 -2.21 4.66
C PRO A 25 -3.22 -1.49 6.00
N LYS A 26 -2.06 -1.18 6.57
CA LYS A 26 -1.93 -0.14 7.60
C LYS A 26 -1.91 1.22 6.91
N ILE A 27 -2.78 2.13 7.34
CA ILE A 27 -2.93 3.45 6.74
C ILE A 27 -2.29 4.49 7.65
N HIS A 28 -1.32 5.22 7.13
CA HIS A 28 -0.66 6.32 7.83
C HIS A 28 -0.91 7.63 7.08
N LEU A 29 -1.28 8.68 7.81
CA LEU A 29 -1.33 10.03 7.26
C LEU A 29 0.10 10.54 7.10
N GLN A 30 0.50 10.90 5.89
CA GLN A 30 1.70 11.68 5.65
C GLN A 30 1.29 13.15 5.54
N ALA A 31 1.51 13.90 6.62
CA ALA A 31 1.58 15.36 6.53
C ALA A 31 2.70 15.68 5.54
N SER A 32 2.40 16.43 4.48
CA SER A 32 3.27 16.68 3.32
C SER A 32 4.75 16.68 3.70
N ALA A 33 5.39 15.53 3.54
CA ALA A 33 6.83 15.44 3.71
C ALA A 33 7.41 16.26 2.57
N LYS A 34 8.23 17.27 2.89
CA LYS A 34 8.94 18.13 1.92
C LYS A 34 9.34 17.32 0.67
N GLY A 35 8.68 17.58 -0.45
CA GLY A 35 8.91 16.87 -1.72
C GLY A 35 7.62 16.38 -2.36
N ASP A 36 6.96 17.29 -3.11
CA ASP A 36 6.18 17.12 -4.36
C ASP A 36 5.22 15.94 -4.59
N LEU A 37 5.01 15.00 -3.67
CA LEU A 37 4.22 13.80 -3.96
C LEU A 37 2.71 14.02 -3.89
N SER A 38 2.26 15.14 -3.33
CA SER A 38 0.86 15.55 -3.35
C SER A 38 0.76 17.03 -3.67
N PRO A 39 0.50 17.41 -4.93
CA PRO A 39 0.44 18.81 -5.33
C PRO A 39 -0.70 19.59 -4.66
N ASN A 40 -1.69 18.94 -4.03
CA ASN A 40 -2.93 19.58 -3.56
C ASN A 40 -3.49 19.07 -2.21
N GLY A 41 -2.74 18.36 -1.36
CA GLY A 41 -3.28 17.99 -0.03
C GLY A 41 -2.61 16.84 0.72
N ALA A 42 -3.29 16.34 1.75
CA ALA A 42 -2.80 15.23 2.59
C ALA A 42 -2.57 13.93 1.80
N ALA A 43 -1.36 13.38 1.91
CA ALA A 43 -1.02 12.07 1.37
C ALA A 43 -1.24 10.98 2.42
N TYR A 44 -1.53 9.76 1.96
CA TYR A 44 -1.69 8.57 2.76
C TYR A 44 -0.70 7.51 2.31
N LEU A 45 0.01 6.94 3.27
CA LEU A 45 0.87 5.79 3.08
C LEU A 45 0.12 4.54 3.51
N LEU A 46 -0.17 3.65 2.55
CA LEU A 46 -0.75 2.34 2.79
C LEU A 46 0.35 1.29 2.74
N ILE A 47 0.49 0.51 3.82
CA ILE A 47 1.52 -0.52 3.94
C ILE A 47 0.85 -1.88 4.05
N TYR A 48 1.08 -2.73 3.06
CA TYR A 48 0.71 -4.14 3.06
C TYR A 48 1.92 -4.96 3.48
N GLN A 49 1.74 -5.83 4.48
CA GLN A 49 2.77 -6.73 4.95
C GLN A 49 2.22 -8.15 4.94
N HIS A 50 2.93 -9.05 4.29
CA HIS A 50 2.59 -10.47 4.25
C HIS A 50 3.84 -11.33 4.39
N LYS A 51 3.70 -12.47 5.05
CA LYS A 51 4.77 -13.45 5.22
C LYS A 51 4.42 -14.69 4.43
N VAL A 52 5.21 -15.01 3.42
CA VAL A 52 5.04 -16.21 2.59
C VAL A 52 5.97 -17.29 3.12
N ASN A 53 5.42 -18.46 3.43
CA ASN A 53 6.24 -19.62 3.76
C ASN A 53 6.83 -20.18 2.47
N MET A 54 8.15 -20.27 2.44
CA MET A 54 8.91 -20.89 1.35
C MET A 54 9.25 -22.34 1.72
N PRO A 55 9.58 -23.17 0.71
CA PRO A 55 10.10 -24.52 0.96
C PRO A 55 11.28 -24.50 1.94
N TYR A 56 11.45 -25.60 2.69
CA TYR A 56 12.50 -25.76 3.69
C TYR A 56 12.39 -24.84 4.93
N GLY A 57 11.17 -24.42 5.30
CA GLY A 57 10.91 -23.70 6.56
C GLY A 57 11.40 -22.25 6.57
N LYS A 58 11.75 -21.69 5.40
CA LYS A 58 12.10 -20.27 5.26
C LYS A 58 10.85 -19.41 5.14
N THR A 59 10.93 -18.15 5.55
CA THR A 59 9.84 -17.18 5.40
C THR A 59 10.31 -15.98 4.60
N LEU A 60 9.54 -15.60 3.57
CA LEU A 60 9.75 -14.36 2.81
C LEU A 60 8.85 -13.27 3.37
N SER A 61 9.39 -12.10 3.66
CA SER A 61 8.59 -10.94 4.09
C SER A 61 8.33 -10.02 2.92
N VAL A 62 7.10 -10.08 2.39
CA VAL A 62 6.64 -9.21 1.31
C VAL A 62 6.08 -7.92 1.92
N CYS A 63 6.57 -6.77 1.46
CA CYS A 63 6.09 -5.47 1.90
C CYS A 63 5.79 -4.60 0.69
N VAL A 64 4.55 -4.11 0.56
CA VAL A 64 4.12 -3.19 -0.49
C VAL A 64 3.68 -1.89 0.17
N ARG A 65 4.26 -0.78 -0.27
CA ARG A 65 3.99 0.58 0.20
C ARG A 65 3.37 1.37 -0.93
N VAL A 66 2.24 2.00 -0.65
CA VAL A 66 1.48 2.77 -1.63
C VAL A 66 1.28 4.17 -1.08
N VAL A 67 1.70 5.18 -1.83
CA VAL A 67 1.40 6.58 -1.53
C VAL A 67 0.22 6.99 -2.37
N ALA A 68 -0.86 7.46 -1.74
CA ALA A 68 -2.09 7.87 -2.40
C ALA A 68 -2.68 9.14 -1.76
N ASP A 69 -3.57 9.83 -2.45
CA ASP A 69 -4.33 10.95 -1.86
C ASP A 69 -5.58 10.48 -1.10
N SER A 70 -6.35 11.43 -0.56
CA SER A 70 -7.62 11.19 0.13
C SER A 70 -8.71 10.57 -0.76
N SER A 71 -8.62 10.75 -2.08
CA SER A 71 -9.58 10.24 -3.08
C SER A 71 -9.28 8.79 -3.49
N GLY A 72 -8.07 8.32 -3.20
CA GLY A 72 -7.59 6.99 -3.56
C GLY A 72 -6.74 6.96 -4.82
N LYS A 73 -6.36 8.12 -5.37
CA LYS A 73 -5.42 8.20 -6.49
C LYS A 73 -4.02 7.82 -6.00
N ILE A 74 -3.42 6.83 -6.64
CA ILE A 74 -2.08 6.34 -6.31
C ILE A 74 -1.04 7.23 -6.99
N PHE A 75 -0.08 7.73 -6.23
CA PHE A 75 1.08 8.48 -6.73
C PHE A 75 2.31 7.60 -6.92
N LYS A 76 2.53 6.66 -5.99
CA LYS A 76 3.73 5.82 -5.98
C LYS A 76 3.44 4.47 -5.36
N ILE A 77 4.02 3.42 -5.94
CA ILE A 77 4.07 2.08 -5.36
C ILE A 77 5.54 1.70 -5.19
N SER A 78 5.89 1.11 -4.06
CA SER A 78 7.23 0.58 -3.79
C SER A 78 7.09 -0.74 -3.06
N TYR A 79 7.86 -1.75 -3.45
CA TYR A 79 7.75 -3.07 -2.86
C TYR A 79 9.12 -3.70 -2.60
N SER A 80 9.18 -4.60 -1.62
CA SER A 80 10.33 -5.44 -1.32
C SER A 80 9.87 -6.89 -1.17
N ARG A 81 10.67 -7.82 -1.68
CA ARG A 81 10.50 -9.27 -1.56
C ARG A 81 11.80 -9.86 -1.05
#